data_AF-A0A7S2A377-F1
#
_entry.id   AF-A0A7S2A377-F1
#
_cell.length_a   1.000
_cell.length_b   1.000
_cell.length_c   1.000
_cell.angle_alpha   90.00
_cell.angle_beta   90.00
_cell.angle_gamma   90.00
#
_symmetry.space_group_name_H-M   'P 1'
#
loop_
_entity.id
_entity.type
_entity.pdbx_description
1 polymer ?
#
loop_
_entity_poly.entity_id
_entity_poly.type
_entity_poly.pdbx_seq_one_letter_code
_entity_poly.pdbx_strand_id
1 'polypeptide(L)'
;ISLSAFRNAASFFKAGISLLCSNCWDKNYELTLQLHNFYAEVEFCNGHFGEVDRVTKIVIEKAKSISDKTRAYFILIKTHGAQKHINIATKVSLAALDELGEPIQQSGIRSLLNKFPVFAKINLLRTIHVFAKMEDSQFLALK
;
A
#
# COMPACT_ATOMS: atom_id res chain seq x y z
N ILE A 1 14.84 12.81 -1.03
CA ILE A 1 14.49 12.03 -2.25
C ILE A 1 13.49 12.88 -3.04
N SER A 2 13.78 13.21 -4.30
CA SER A 2 12.97 14.08 -5.16
C SER A 2 11.92 13.29 -5.96
N LEU A 3 10.89 13.97 -6.47
CA LEU A 3 9.88 13.36 -7.36
C LEU A 3 10.51 12.75 -8.63
N SER A 4 11.63 13.31 -9.10
CA SER A 4 12.40 12.76 -10.22
C SER A 4 12.99 11.38 -9.92
N ALA A 5 13.43 11.12 -8.69
CA ALA A 5 13.94 9.81 -8.30
C ALA A 5 12.83 8.75 -8.25
N PHE A 6 11.64 9.11 -7.79
CA PHE A 6 10.48 8.21 -7.81
C PHE A 6 9.99 7.90 -9.22
N ARG A 7 9.95 8.88 -10.12
CA ARG A 7 9.61 8.62 -11.53
C ARG A 7 10.60 7.67 -12.20
N ASN A 8 11.90 7.84 -11.95
CA ASN A 8 12.92 6.93 -12.49
C ASN A 8 12.75 5.53 -11.93
N ALA A 9 12.56 5.38 -10.62
CA ALA A 9 12.31 4.10 -9.98
C ALA A 9 11.05 3.40 -10.56
N ALA A 10 9.95 4.14 -10.77
CA ALA A 10 8.74 3.60 -11.38
C ALA A 10 9.02 3.04 -12.78
N SER A 11 9.74 3.78 -13.61
CA SER A 11 10.15 3.32 -14.95
C SER A 11 10.99 2.05 -14.90
N PHE A 12 11.95 1.95 -13.96
CA PHE A 12 12.76 0.75 -13.78
C PHE A 12 11.93 -0.45 -13.36
N PHE A 13 11.05 -0.30 -12.36
CA PHE A 13 10.19 -1.39 -11.91
C PHE A 13 9.19 -1.82 -12.99
N LYS A 14 8.59 -0.86 -13.71
CA LYS A 14 7.69 -1.16 -14.84
C LYS A 14 8.40 -1.90 -15.96
N ALA A 15 9.63 -1.49 -16.30
CA ALA A 15 10.46 -2.21 -17.26
C ALA A 15 10.79 -3.63 -16.77
N GLY A 16 11.18 -3.77 -15.50
CA GLY A 16 11.41 -5.07 -14.87
C GLY A 16 10.19 -5.99 -14.98
N ILE A 17 8.99 -5.50 -14.64
CA ILE A 17 7.74 -6.24 -14.78
C ILE A 17 7.47 -6.63 -16.24
N SER A 18 7.74 -5.73 -17.19
CA SER A 18 7.51 -5.99 -18.62
C SER A 18 8.47 -7.03 -19.22
N LEU A 19 9.64 -7.19 -18.62
CA LEU A 19 10.65 -8.18 -19.01
C LEU A 19 10.42 -9.56 -18.39
N LEU A 20 9.52 -9.66 -17.39
CA LEU A 20 9.17 -10.95 -16.81
C LEU A 20 8.39 -11.80 -17.81
N CYS A 21 8.72 -13.09 -17.87
CA CYS A 21 7.98 -14.07 -18.67
C CYS A 21 6.55 -14.26 -18.13
N SER A 22 5.64 -14.77 -18.96
CA SER A 22 4.22 -14.98 -18.60
C SER A 22 4.02 -15.91 -17.40
N ASN A 23 4.95 -16.82 -17.14
CA ASN A 23 4.95 -17.73 -15.98
C ASN A 23 5.87 -17.26 -14.83
N CYS A 24 6.17 -15.95 -14.76
CA CYS A 24 7.06 -15.38 -13.73
C CYS A 24 6.56 -15.57 -12.30
N TRP A 25 5.24 -15.56 -12.07
CA TRP A 25 4.65 -15.86 -10.76
C TRP A 25 4.93 -17.29 -10.29
N ASP A 26 5.19 -18.23 -11.21
CA ASP A 26 5.57 -19.60 -10.87
C ASP A 26 7.08 -19.77 -10.81
N LYS A 27 7.80 -19.29 -11.85
CA LYS A 27 9.25 -19.51 -12.00
C LYS A 27 10.13 -18.56 -11.17
N ASN A 28 9.68 -17.32 -10.99
CA ASN A 28 10.43 -16.24 -10.36
C ASN A 28 9.56 -15.50 -9.34
N TYR A 29 8.83 -16.26 -8.52
CA TYR A 29 7.79 -15.74 -7.63
C TYR A 29 8.27 -14.58 -6.75
N GLU A 30 9.39 -14.76 -6.03
CA GLU A 30 9.91 -13.78 -5.08
C GLU A 30 10.26 -12.45 -5.77
N LEU A 31 10.99 -12.51 -6.89
CA LEU A 31 11.34 -11.34 -7.69
C LEU A 31 10.09 -10.65 -8.24
N THR A 32 9.13 -11.44 -8.74
CA THR A 32 7.88 -10.93 -9.30
C THR A 32 7.08 -10.19 -8.24
N LEU A 33 6.94 -10.79 -7.05
CA LEU A 33 6.25 -10.21 -5.90
C LEU A 33 6.92 -8.90 -5.46
N GLN A 34 8.24 -8.89 -5.32
CA GLN A 34 8.98 -7.69 -4.94
C GLN A 34 8.84 -6.56 -5.96
N LEU A 35 8.97 -6.85 -7.26
CA LEU A 35 8.82 -5.86 -8.32
C LEU A 35 7.44 -5.21 -8.32
N HIS A 36 6.37 -6.00 -8.20
CA HIS A 36 5.01 -5.47 -8.15
C HIS A 36 4.78 -4.64 -6.89
N ASN A 37 5.28 -5.09 -5.73
CA ASN A 37 5.17 -4.35 -4.47
C ASN A 37 5.91 -3.00 -4.52
N PHE A 38 7.15 -2.98 -5.01
CA PHE A 38 7.90 -1.73 -5.15
C PHE A 38 7.29 -0.80 -6.19
N TYR A 39 6.78 -1.33 -7.29
CA TYR A 39 6.09 -0.54 -8.29
C TYR A 39 4.86 0.16 -7.70
N ALA A 40 4.00 -0.57 -6.97
CA ALA A 40 2.83 -0.01 -6.30
C ALA A 40 3.18 1.12 -5.31
N GLU A 41 4.24 0.95 -4.52
CA GLU A 41 4.67 1.98 -3.56
C GLU A 41 5.20 3.25 -4.22
N VAL A 42 5.96 3.09 -5.30
CA VAL A 42 6.49 4.25 -6.02
C VAL A 42 5.36 4.98 -6.76
N GLU A 43 4.39 4.26 -7.32
CA GLU A 43 3.22 4.88 -7.95
C GLU A 43 2.33 5.61 -6.93
N PHE A 44 2.22 5.08 -5.70
CA PHE A 44 1.60 5.83 -4.58
C PHE A 44 2.35 7.14 -4.30
N CYS A 45 3.69 7.11 -4.23
CA CYS A 45 4.50 8.31 -4.04
C CYS A 45 4.37 9.33 -5.18
N ASN A 46 4.12 8.85 -6.41
CA ASN A 46 3.85 9.68 -7.57
C ASN A 46 2.39 10.18 -7.65
N GLY A 47 1.50 9.69 -6.79
CA GLY A 47 0.06 10.01 -6.82
C GLY A 47 -0.73 9.29 -7.91
N HIS A 48 -0.16 8.27 -8.56
CA HIS A 48 -0.82 7.49 -9.61
C HIS A 48 -1.67 6.38 -9.01
N PHE A 49 -2.69 6.76 -8.25
CA PHE A 49 -3.49 5.84 -7.44
C PHE A 49 -4.19 4.72 -8.23
N GLY A 50 -4.63 4.99 -9.47
CA GLY A 50 -5.21 3.95 -10.33
C GLY A 50 -4.23 2.82 -10.67
N GLU A 51 -2.94 3.13 -10.82
CA GLU A 51 -1.91 2.10 -11.03
C GLU A 51 -1.63 1.32 -9.75
N VAL A 52 -1.71 1.98 -8.58
CA VAL A 52 -1.62 1.28 -7.30
C VAL A 52 -2.73 0.24 -7.20
N ASP A 53 -3.99 0.65 -7.40
CA ASP A 53 -5.15 -0.24 -7.33
C ASP A 53 -4.99 -1.46 -8.26
N ARG A 54 -4.59 -1.20 -9.52
CA ARG A 54 -4.36 -2.24 -10.54
C ARG A 54 -3.29 -3.24 -10.10
N VAL A 55 -2.13 -2.75 -9.64
CA VAL A 55 -0.97 -3.57 -9.31
C VAL A 55 -1.20 -4.34 -8.01
N THR A 56 -1.77 -3.71 -6.99
CA THR A 56 -2.07 -4.39 -5.72
C THR A 56 -3.09 -5.50 -5.90
N LYS A 57 -4.07 -5.32 -6.80
CA LYS A 57 -5.04 -6.36 -7.12
C LYS A 57 -4.35 -7.60 -7.70
N ILE A 58 -3.40 -7.42 -8.62
CA ILE A 58 -2.60 -8.52 -9.18
C ILE A 58 -1.84 -9.24 -8.05
N VAL A 59 -1.19 -8.49 -7.15
CA VAL A 59 -0.45 -9.09 -6.03
C VAL A 59 -1.39 -9.89 -5.12
N ILE A 60 -2.55 -9.32 -4.75
CA ILE A 60 -3.54 -10.00 -3.89
C ILE A 60 -4.07 -11.28 -4.53
N GLU A 61 -4.26 -11.29 -5.85
CA GLU A 61 -4.73 -12.48 -6.59
C GLU A 61 -3.66 -13.56 -6.77
N LYS A 62 -2.39 -13.16 -6.95
CA LYS A 62 -1.29 -14.08 -7.29
C LYS A 62 -0.43 -14.52 -6.11
N ALA A 63 -0.52 -13.82 -4.98
CA ALA A 63 0.25 -14.14 -3.79
C ALA A 63 -0.12 -15.52 -3.21
N LYS A 64 0.91 -16.29 -2.84
CA LYS A 64 0.83 -17.65 -2.29
C LYS A 64 0.46 -17.67 -0.80
N SER A 65 0.62 -16.55 -0.09
CA SER A 65 0.33 -16.46 1.33
C SER A 65 -0.25 -15.09 1.70
N ILE A 66 -0.95 -15.03 2.84
CA ILE A 66 -1.45 -13.78 3.40
C ILE A 66 -0.31 -12.81 3.78
N SER A 67 0.85 -13.35 4.17
CA SER A 67 2.05 -12.55 4.43
C SER A 67 2.47 -11.77 3.19
N ASP A 68 2.45 -12.43 2.03
CA ASP A 68 2.84 -11.81 0.75
C ASP A 68 1.86 -10.71 0.30
N LYS A 69 0.58 -10.85 0.66
CA LYS A 69 -0.48 -9.87 0.36
C LYS A 69 -0.43 -8.63 1.26
N THR A 70 0.22 -8.73 2.42
CA THR A 70 0.12 -7.69 3.46
C THR A 70 0.60 -6.33 2.96
N ARG A 71 1.68 -6.31 2.16
CA ARG A 71 2.23 -5.07 1.60
C ARG A 71 1.29 -4.43 0.58
N ALA A 72 0.64 -5.25 -0.26
CA ALA A 72 -0.36 -4.80 -1.21
C ALA A 72 -1.61 -4.24 -0.51
N TYR A 73 -2.11 -4.93 0.53
CA TYR A 73 -3.22 -4.40 1.33
C TYR A 73 -2.85 -3.06 1.99
N PHE A 74 -1.66 -2.95 2.58
CA PHE A 74 -1.23 -1.73 3.24
C PHE A 74 -1.19 -0.52 2.31
N ILE A 75 -0.59 -0.68 1.11
CA ILE A 75 -0.49 0.44 0.16
C ILE A 75 -1.87 0.78 -0.44
N LEU A 76 -2.76 -0.19 -0.61
CA LEU A 76 -4.14 0.02 -1.05
C LEU A 76 -4.96 0.81 -0.02
N ILE A 77 -4.85 0.44 1.26
CA ILE A 77 -5.47 1.19 2.38
C ILE A 77 -4.97 2.63 2.41
N LYS A 78 -3.65 2.84 2.29
CA LYS A 78 -3.07 4.19 2.24
C LYS A 78 -3.54 4.99 1.04
N THR A 79 -3.66 4.34 -0.12
CA THR A 79 -4.09 4.97 -1.37
C THR A 79 -5.52 5.48 -1.27
N HIS A 80 -6.44 4.68 -0.73
CA HIS A 80 -7.82 5.11 -0.51
C HIS A 80 -7.94 6.12 0.64
N GLY A 81 -7.11 6.01 1.69
CA GLY A 81 -7.02 7.01 2.75
C GLY A 81 -6.58 8.38 2.23
N ALA A 82 -5.54 8.43 1.38
CA ALA A 82 -5.05 9.66 0.76
C ALA A 82 -6.10 10.33 -0.14
N GLN A 83 -6.94 9.53 -0.79
CA GLN A 83 -8.06 10.00 -1.61
C GLN A 83 -9.35 10.30 -0.80
N LYS A 84 -9.30 10.22 0.54
CA LYS A 84 -10.47 10.37 1.43
C LYS A 84 -11.59 9.36 1.16
N HIS A 85 -11.29 8.24 0.50
CA HIS A 85 -12.22 7.13 0.28
C HIS A 85 -12.26 6.21 1.51
N ILE A 86 -12.60 6.77 2.66
CA ILE A 86 -12.52 6.08 3.97
C ILE A 86 -13.31 4.77 3.96
N ASN A 87 -14.51 4.77 3.37
CA ASN A 87 -15.34 3.56 3.25
C ASN A 87 -14.64 2.42 2.50
N ILE A 88 -13.85 2.73 1.47
CA ILE A 88 -13.11 1.73 0.69
C ILE A 88 -11.91 1.24 1.51
N ALA A 89 -11.16 2.15 2.12
CA ALA A 89 -10.04 1.81 2.99
C ALA A 89 -10.47 0.88 4.14
N THR A 90 -11.63 1.14 4.75
CA THR A 90 -12.21 0.27 5.78
C THR A 90 -12.57 -1.10 5.23
N LYS A 91 -13.24 -1.18 4.08
CA LYS A 91 -13.58 -2.47 3.44
C LYS A 91 -12.34 -3.32 3.14
N VAL A 92 -11.31 -2.70 2.57
CA VAL A 92 -10.03 -3.37 2.28
C VAL A 92 -9.36 -3.83 3.57
N SER A 93 -9.39 -3.01 4.62
CA SER A 93 -8.81 -3.38 5.93
C SER A 93 -9.54 -4.58 6.54
N LEU A 94 -10.87 -4.60 6.46
CA LEU A 94 -11.67 -5.72 6.98
C LEU A 94 -11.41 -7.01 6.20
N ALA A 95 -11.33 -6.93 4.87
CA ALA A 95 -10.99 -8.08 4.02
C ALA A 95 -9.59 -8.64 4.36
N ALA A 96 -8.61 -7.77 4.57
CA ALA A 96 -7.27 -8.19 4.97
C ALA A 96 -7.26 -8.87 6.36
N LEU A 97 -8.02 -8.36 7.33
CA LEU A 97 -8.11 -8.94 8.67
C LEU A 97 -8.81 -10.29 8.68
N ASP A 98 -9.89 -10.42 7.92
CA ASP A 98 -10.62 -11.68 7.74
C ASP A 98 -9.69 -12.77 7.17
N GLU A 99 -8.89 -12.42 6.17
CA GLU A 99 -7.91 -13.34 5.58
C GLU A 99 -6.74 -13.67 6.53
N LEU A 100 -6.40 -12.78 7.47
CA LEU A 100 -5.43 -13.05 8.54
C LEU A 100 -5.98 -13.95 9.66
N GLY A 101 -7.31 -14.14 9.75
CA GLY A 101 -7.96 -14.81 10.88
C GLY A 101 -7.91 -14.00 12.19
N GLU A 102 -7.66 -12.69 12.11
CA GLU A 102 -7.56 -11.81 13.28
C GLU A 102 -8.94 -11.19 13.58
N PRO A 103 -9.36 -11.12 14.86
CA PRO A 103 -10.64 -10.51 15.21
C PRO A 103 -10.67 -9.02 14.83
N ILE A 104 -11.87 -8.55 14.42
CA ILE A 104 -12.16 -7.17 13.98
C ILE A 104 -12.07 -6.19 15.17
N GLN A 105 -10.85 -5.97 15.66
CA GLN A 105 -10.54 -4.99 16.69
C GLN A 105 -9.41 -4.09 16.16
N GLN A 106 -9.31 -2.84 16.66
CA GLN A 106 -8.25 -1.89 16.27
C GLN A 106 -6.82 -2.48 16.44
N SER A 107 -6.68 -3.49 17.29
CA SER A 107 -5.46 -4.28 17.47
C SER A 107 -4.99 -4.98 16.18
N GLY A 108 -5.91 -5.44 15.32
CA GLY A 108 -5.57 -6.12 14.06
C GLY A 108 -4.89 -5.20 13.04
N ILE A 109 -5.40 -3.98 12.86
CA ILE A 109 -4.76 -2.96 12.00
C ILE A 109 -3.37 -2.60 12.56
N ARG A 110 -3.26 -2.47 13.89
CA ARG A 110 -1.98 -2.21 14.55
C ARG A 110 -0.98 -3.36 14.39
N SER A 111 -1.45 -4.61 14.40
CA SER A 111 -0.64 -5.81 14.14
C SER A 111 -0.09 -5.82 12.71
N LEU A 112 -0.93 -5.48 11.72
CA LEU A 112 -0.53 -5.33 10.32
C LEU A 112 0.58 -4.27 10.15
N LEU A 113 0.45 -3.14 10.85
CA LEU A 113 1.44 -2.06 10.85
C LEU A 113 2.77 -2.45 11.51
N ASN A 114 2.71 -3.22 12.60
CA ASN A 114 3.90 -3.61 13.36
C ASN A 114 4.73 -4.70 12.67
N LYS A 115 4.12 -5.56 11.84
CA LYS A 115 4.84 -6.60 11.08
C LYS A 115 5.81 -6.04 10.02
N PHE A 116 5.68 -4.77 9.62
CA PHE A 116 6.50 -4.17 8.57
C PHE A 116 7.09 -2.81 9.00
N PRO A 117 8.09 -2.79 9.91
CA PRO A 117 8.62 -1.56 10.52
C PRO A 117 9.34 -0.63 9.53
N VAL A 118 9.77 -1.13 8.38
CA VAL A 118 10.59 -0.39 7.40
C VAL A 118 9.84 0.78 6.75
N PHE A 119 8.50 0.71 6.64
CA PHE A 119 7.69 1.73 5.95
C PHE A 119 7.08 2.79 6.88
N ALA A 120 7.09 2.55 8.19
CA ALA A 120 6.60 3.53 9.18
C ALA A 120 7.54 4.76 9.25
N LYS A 121 8.87 4.59 9.17
CA LYS A 121 9.80 5.70 9.43
C LYS A 121 9.82 6.81 8.37
N ILE A 122 9.55 6.51 7.10
CA ILE A 122 9.69 7.48 6.00
C ILE A 122 8.42 8.31 5.74
N ASN A 123 7.23 7.81 6.14
CA ASN A 123 5.95 8.46 5.82
C ASN A 123 5.08 8.86 7.03
N LEU A 124 5.44 8.50 8.27
CA LEU A 124 4.61 8.87 9.44
C LEU A 124 4.70 10.37 9.76
N LEU A 125 5.85 11.02 9.64
CA LEU A 125 5.97 12.45 9.96
C LEU A 125 5.13 13.35 9.05
N ARG A 126 5.00 13.00 7.77
CA ARG A 126 4.19 13.75 6.81
C ARG A 126 2.70 13.42 6.96
N THR A 127 2.36 12.17 7.27
CA THR A 127 0.97 11.73 7.48
C THR A 127 0.45 12.27 8.83
N ILE A 128 1.23 12.21 9.92
CA ILE A 128 0.89 12.83 11.21
C ILE A 128 0.75 14.35 11.09
N HIS A 129 1.62 15.03 10.32
CA HIS A 129 1.46 16.48 10.09
C HIS A 129 0.17 16.83 9.34
N VAL A 130 -0.28 15.98 8.41
CA VAL A 130 -1.54 16.15 7.68
C VAL A 130 -2.75 15.79 8.56
N PHE A 131 -2.68 14.72 9.35
CA PHE A 131 -3.74 14.32 10.27
C PHE A 131 -3.90 15.31 11.44
N ALA A 132 -2.82 15.81 12.04
CA ALA A 132 -2.87 16.82 13.10
C ALA A 132 -3.48 18.14 12.62
N LYS A 133 -3.20 18.57 11.39
CA LYS A 133 -3.86 19.75 10.77
C LYS A 133 -5.34 19.52 10.44
N MET A 134 -5.76 18.27 10.20
CA MET A 134 -7.15 17.93 9.88
C MET A 134 -8.05 17.86 11.13
N GLU A 135 -7.51 17.45 12.29
CA GLU A 135 -8.24 17.49 13.57
C GLU A 135 -8.48 18.94 14.05
N ASP A 136 -7.47 19.81 13.97
CA ASP A 136 -7.61 21.23 14.37
C ASP A 136 -8.64 21.99 13.52
N SER A 137 -8.72 21.69 12.22
CA SER A 137 -9.64 22.39 11.30
C SER A 137 -11.08 21.92 11.41
N GLN A 138 -11.34 20.70 11.88
CA GLN A 138 -12.70 20.25 12.22
C GLN A 138 -13.14 20.73 13.61
N PHE A 139 -12.22 20.90 14.57
CA PHE A 139 -12.53 21.45 15.89
C PHE A 139 -12.83 22.96 15.88
N LEU A 140 -12.18 23.73 15.00
CA LEU A 140 -12.43 25.17 14.84
C LEU A 140 -13.72 25.49 14.08
N ALA A 141 -14.26 24.55 13.28
CA ALA A 141 -15.53 24.72 12.57
C ALA A 141 -16.77 24.35 13.42
N LEU A 142 -16.55 23.90 14.67
CA LEU A 142 -17.59 23.50 15.62
C LEU A 142 -17.68 24.45 16.86
N LYS A 143 -17.04 25.62 16.80
CA LYS A 143 -17.24 26.74 17.74
C LYS A 143 -17.80 27.95 16.99
#